data_AF-A0A536F4E0-F1
#
_entry.id   AF-A0A536F4E0-F1
#
_cell.length_a   1.000
_cell.length_b   1.000
_cell.length_c   1.000
_cell.angle_alpha   90.00
_cell.angle_beta   90.00
_cell.angle_gamma   90.00
#
_symmetry.space_group_name_H-M   'P 1'
#
loop_
_entity.id
_entity.type
_entity.pdbx_description
1 polymer ?
#
loop_
_entity_poly.entity_id
_entity_poly.type
_entity_poly.pdbx_seq_one_letter_code
_entity_poly.pdbx_strand_id
1 'polypeptide(L)'
;MRQQLNRISTVGLVVLSLGALLPLLVFAVPAMLSGQVQPREQDEGTGAHIFQLSIAALLPVGLLFLATADWTRPTGIVRRLVFPAAAVVLAFGILYYFEHVY
;
A
#
# COMPACT_ATOMS: atom_id res chain seq x y z
N MET A 1 -11.92 -2.01 -24.23
CA MET A 1 -11.72 -3.01 -23.16
C MET A 1 -10.41 -2.82 -22.39
N ARG A 2 -9.22 -2.95 -23.01
CA ARG A 2 -7.91 -2.82 -22.32
C ARG A 2 -7.73 -1.50 -21.54
N GLN A 3 -8.14 -0.39 -22.13
CA GLN A 3 -8.06 0.93 -21.48
C GLN A 3 -8.99 1.08 -20.26
N GLN A 4 -10.17 0.44 -20.28
CA GLN A 4 -11.08 0.42 -19.12
C GLN A 4 -10.49 -0.41 -17.99
N LEU A 5 -9.95 -1.60 -18.30
CA LEU A 5 -9.24 -2.43 -17.32
C LEU A 5 -8.07 -1.67 -16.70
N ASN A 6 -7.23 -1.01 -17.50
CA ASN A 6 -6.12 -0.21 -16.98
C ASN A 6 -6.59 0.91 -16.04
N ARG A 7 -7.71 1.58 -16.37
CA ARG A 7 -8.30 2.62 -15.51
C ARG A 7 -8.80 2.04 -14.19
N ILE A 8 -9.49 0.91 -14.22
CA ILE A 8 -9.96 0.22 -13.01
C ILE A 8 -8.77 -0.26 -12.17
N SER A 9 -7.75 -0.86 -12.79
CA SER A 9 -6.53 -1.26 -12.09
C SER A 9 -5.80 -0.06 -11.49
N THR A 10 -5.79 1.10 -12.15
CA THR A 10 -5.22 2.34 -11.58
C THR A 10 -5.94 2.73 -10.29
N VAL A 11 -7.27 2.72 -10.29
CA VAL A 11 -8.07 3.01 -9.09
C VAL A 11 -7.81 1.96 -8.01
N GLY A 12 -7.75 0.68 -8.40
CA GLY A 12 -7.41 -0.43 -7.50
C GLY A 12 -6.04 -0.23 -6.84
N LEU A 13 -5.01 0.12 -7.59
CA LEU A 13 -3.67 0.41 -7.06
C LEU A 13 -3.70 1.53 -6.02
N VAL A 14 -4.43 2.62 -6.30
CA VAL A 14 -4.56 3.74 -5.37
C VAL A 14 -5.27 3.28 -4.08
N VAL A 15 -6.43 2.65 -4.20
CA VAL A 15 -7.22 2.19 -3.05
C VAL A 15 -6.43 1.20 -2.20
N LEU A 16 -5.77 0.22 -2.82
CA LEU A 16 -4.97 -0.77 -2.09
C LEU A 16 -3.72 -0.15 -1.46
N SER A 17 -3.05 0.79 -2.14
CA SER A 17 -1.90 1.49 -1.54
C SER A 17 -2.28 2.31 -0.31
N LEU A 18 -3.48 2.93 -0.33
CA LEU A 18 -4.04 3.60 0.84
C LEU A 18 -4.46 2.60 1.92
N GLY A 19 -5.06 1.47 1.53
CA GLY A 19 -5.39 0.37 2.45
C GLY A 19 -4.17 -0.18 3.18
N ALA A 20 -3.00 -0.21 2.53
CA ALA A 20 -1.74 -0.55 3.19
C ALA A 20 -1.22 0.57 4.11
N LEU A 21 -1.26 1.82 3.67
CA LEU A 21 -0.66 2.93 4.42
C LEU A 21 -1.50 3.37 5.64
N LEU A 22 -2.83 3.44 5.49
CA LEU A 22 -3.72 4.02 6.51
C LEU A 22 -3.66 3.31 7.87
N PRO A 23 -3.67 1.97 7.98
CA PRO A 23 -3.54 1.30 9.27
C PRO A 23 -2.28 1.74 10.02
N LEU A 24 -1.16 1.90 9.33
CA LEU A 24 0.09 2.32 9.95
C LEU A 24 0.07 3.79 10.38
N LEU A 25 -0.57 4.67 9.61
CA LEU A 25 -0.76 6.07 10.01
C LEU A 25 -1.68 6.21 11.23
N VAL A 26 -2.66 5.32 11.37
CA VAL A 26 -3.66 5.39 12.46
C VAL A 26 -3.16 4.69 13.73
N PHE A 27 -2.41 3.59 13.61
CA PHE A 27 -1.99 2.80 14.75
C PHE A 27 -0.49 2.92 15.06
N ALA A 28 0.38 2.69 14.08
CA ALA A 28 1.82 2.65 14.31
C ALA A 28 2.40 4.06 14.59
N VAL A 29 2.05 5.06 13.77
CA VAL A 29 2.59 6.42 13.93
C VAL A 29 2.22 7.04 15.29
N PRO A 30 0.96 6.99 15.78
CA PRO A 30 0.65 7.51 17.11
C PRO A 30 1.33 6.74 18.24
N ALA A 31 1.49 5.42 18.11
CA ALA A 31 2.24 4.62 19.09
C ALA A 31 3.71 5.05 19.17
N MET A 32 4.36 5.29 18.02
CA MET A 32 5.72 5.84 17.97
C MET A 32 5.80 7.22 18.65
N LEU A 33 4.88 8.13 18.29
CA LEU A 33 4.91 9.52 18.78
C LEU A 33 4.62 9.63 20.29
N SER A 34 3.76 8.75 20.81
CA SER A 34 3.42 8.70 22.24
C SER A 34 4.42 7.88 23.08
N GLY A 35 5.24 7.05 22.44
CA GLY A 35 6.12 6.09 23.11
C GLY A 35 5.37 4.96 23.83
N GLN A 36 4.04 4.89 23.69
CA GLN A 36 3.21 3.86 24.30
C GLN A 36 2.98 2.73 23.30
N VAL A 37 3.90 1.78 23.27
CA VAL A 37 3.75 0.55 22.51
C VAL A 37 2.83 -0.36 23.32
N GLN A 38 1.66 -0.68 22.76
CA GLN A 38 0.78 -1.67 23.38
C GLN A 38 1.49 -3.03 23.40
N PRO A 39 1.32 -3.84 24.46
CA PRO A 39 1.87 -5.19 24.50
C PRO A 39 1.45 -5.97 23.25
N ARG A 40 2.37 -6.75 22.69
CA ARG A 40 2.14 -7.57 21.50
C ARG A 40 1.03 -8.58 21.83
N GLU A 41 -0.19 -8.33 21.38
CA GLU A 41 -1.29 -9.28 21.52
C GLU A 41 -1.03 -10.52 20.66
N GLN A 42 -1.66 -11.65 21.00
CA GLN A 42 -1.57 -12.88 20.19
C GLN A 42 -2.21 -12.74 18.81
N ASP A 43 -3.14 -11.79 18.66
CA ASP A 43 -3.75 -11.41 17.40
C ASP A 43 -3.12 -10.10 16.92
N GLU A 44 -2.64 -10.09 15.67
CA GLU A 44 -2.06 -8.92 15.01
C GLU A 44 -3.11 -7.83 14.73
N GLY A 45 -4.39 -8.19 14.83
CA GLY A 45 -5.54 -7.30 14.76
C GLY A 45 -5.95 -6.93 13.34
N THR A 46 -7.16 -6.37 13.22
CA THR A 46 -7.77 -6.04 11.93
C THR A 46 -6.89 -5.12 11.05
N GLY A 47 -6.15 -4.20 11.65
CA GLY A 47 -5.27 -3.28 10.93
C GLY A 47 -4.14 -4.01 10.18
N ALA A 48 -3.54 -5.02 10.81
CA ALA A 48 -2.49 -5.84 10.20
C ALA A 48 -3.04 -6.65 9.01
N HIS A 49 -4.23 -7.23 9.16
CA HIS A 49 -4.86 -7.98 8.07
C HIS A 49 -5.26 -7.08 6.88
N ILE A 50 -5.74 -5.86 7.12
CA ILE A 50 -6.01 -4.90 6.04
C ILE A 50 -4.72 -4.57 5.29
N PHE A 51 -3.61 -4.35 6.01
CA PHE A 51 -2.30 -4.14 5.40
C PHE A 51 -1.87 -5.34 4.54
N GLN A 52 -1.87 -6.54 5.13
CA GLN A 52 -1.46 -7.78 4.46
C GLN A 52 -2.28 -8.05 3.19
N LEU A 53 -3.60 -7.98 3.27
CA LEU A 53 -4.50 -8.19 2.13
C LEU A 53 -4.31 -7.12 1.06
N SER A 54 -4.09 -5.86 1.46
CA SER A 54 -3.83 -4.77 0.53
C SER A 54 -2.53 -5.01 -0.25
N ILE A 55 -1.46 -5.40 0.43
CA ILE A 55 -0.18 -5.76 -0.19
C ILE A 55 -0.33 -6.99 -1.10
N ALA A 56 -1.00 -8.04 -0.63
CA ALA A 56 -1.23 -9.24 -1.42
C ALA A 56 -2.03 -8.96 -2.70
N ALA A 57 -3.05 -8.10 -2.62
CA ALA A 57 -3.87 -7.71 -3.77
C ALA A 57 -3.18 -6.72 -4.72
N LEU A 58 -2.23 -5.90 -4.23
CA LEU A 58 -1.46 -4.98 -5.07
C LEU A 58 -0.67 -5.72 -6.15
N LEU A 59 -0.19 -6.93 -5.86
CA LEU A 59 0.60 -7.73 -6.81
C LEU A 59 -0.20 -8.14 -8.07
N PRO A 60 -1.33 -8.86 -7.98
CA PRO A 60 -2.11 -9.21 -9.17
C PRO A 60 -2.72 -7.98 -9.86
N VAL A 61 -3.13 -6.95 -9.12
CA VAL A 61 -3.68 -5.71 -9.72
C VAL A 61 -2.58 -4.92 -10.45
N GLY A 62 -1.37 -4.88 -9.91
CA GLY A 62 -0.20 -4.27 -10.55
C GLY A 62 0.20 -4.99 -11.83
N LEU A 63 0.22 -6.32 -11.82
CA LEU A 63 0.45 -7.11 -13.03
C LEU A 63 -0.61 -6.85 -14.09
N LEU A 64 -1.90 -6.81 -13.71
CA LEU A 64 -2.98 -6.48 -14.63
C LEU A 64 -2.86 -5.06 -15.20
N PHE A 65 -2.48 -4.09 -14.36
CA PHE A 65 -2.21 -2.72 -14.81
C PHE A 65 -1.09 -2.69 -15.86
N LEU A 66 0.06 -3.33 -15.58
CA LEU A 66 1.20 -3.38 -16.50
C LEU A 66 0.87 -4.10 -17.81
N ALA A 67 0.16 -5.24 -17.73
CA ALA A 67 -0.26 -6.00 -18.90
C ALA A 67 -1.24 -5.24 -19.80
N THR A 68 -2.03 -4.32 -19.22
CA THR A 68 -3.02 -3.51 -19.95
C THR A 68 -2.55 -2.09 -20.24
N ALA A 69 -1.34 -1.72 -19.81
CA ALA A 69 -0.79 -0.39 -19.97
C ALA A 69 -0.47 -0.08 -21.42
N ASP A 70 -0.64 1.19 -21.79
CA ASP A 70 -0.26 1.69 -23.10
C ASP A 70 1.23 2.07 -23.10
N TRP A 71 2.07 1.10 -23.45
CA TRP A 71 3.52 1.24 -23.50
C TRP A 71 4.02 2.25 -24.53
N THR A 72 3.16 2.76 -25.42
CA THR A 72 3.51 3.86 -26.33
C THR A 72 3.67 5.20 -25.62
N ARG A 73 3.15 5.32 -24.38
CA ARG A 73 3.21 6.54 -23.55
C ARG A 73 3.74 6.24 -22.13
N PRO A 74 5.02 5.88 -21.99
CA PRO A 74 5.59 5.40 -20.73
C PRO A 74 5.55 6.44 -19.61
N THR A 75 5.70 7.73 -19.92
CA THR A 75 5.64 8.83 -18.94
C THR A 75 4.29 8.90 -18.23
N GLY A 76 3.19 8.61 -18.94
CA GLY A 76 1.84 8.57 -18.37
C GLY A 76 1.64 7.39 -17.42
N ILE A 77 2.30 6.26 -17.69
CA ILE A 77 2.30 5.07 -16.83
C ILE A 77 3.05 5.38 -15.54
N VAL A 78 4.28 5.89 -15.65
CA VAL A 78 5.12 6.24 -14.50
C VAL A 78 4.38 7.21 -13.59
N ARG A 79 3.80 8.29 -14.14
CA ARG A 79 3.06 9.28 -13.34
C ARG A 79 1.92 8.68 -12.53
N ARG A 80 1.24 7.65 -13.05
CA ARG A 80 0.15 6.95 -12.35
C ARG A 80 0.65 6.00 -11.26
N LEU A 81 1.88 5.49 -11.41
CA LEU A 81 2.51 4.59 -10.44
C LEU A 81 3.25 5.32 -9.32
N VAL A 82 3.71 6.56 -9.52
CA VAL A 82 4.46 7.30 -8.49
C VAL A 82 3.73 7.33 -7.15
N PHE A 83 2.45 7.70 -7.16
CA PHE A 83 1.66 7.79 -5.93
C PHE A 83 1.52 6.44 -5.20
N PRO A 84 0.96 5.38 -5.82
CA PRO A 84 0.80 4.10 -5.11
C PRO A 84 2.14 3.48 -4.72
N ALA A 85 3.19 3.64 -5.53
CA ALA A 85 4.53 3.17 -5.17
C ALA A 85 5.08 3.91 -3.94
N ALA A 86 4.97 5.24 -3.90
CA ALA A 86 5.41 6.03 -2.75
C ALA A 86 4.64 5.65 -1.47
N ALA A 87 3.32 5.46 -1.57
CA ALA A 87 2.50 5.05 -0.44
C ALA A 87 2.91 3.67 0.12
N VAL A 88 3.22 2.70 -0.76
CA VAL A 88 3.69 1.36 -0.35
C VAL A 88 5.08 1.44 0.28
N VAL A 89 6.01 2.20 -0.30
CA VAL A 89 7.34 2.42 0.26
C VAL A 89 7.25 3.04 1.65
N LEU A 90 6.39 4.06 1.82
CA LEU A 90 6.14 4.67 3.13
C LEU A 90 5.53 3.68 4.12
N ALA A 91 4.57 2.87 3.69
CA ALA A 91 3.95 1.86 4.54
C ALA A 91 5.00 0.87 5.07
N PHE A 92 5.82 0.30 4.18
CA PHE A 92 6.92 -0.59 4.60
C PHE A 92 7.97 0.13 5.44
N GLY A 93 8.31 1.39 5.12
CA GLY A 93 9.26 2.17 5.91
C GLY A 93 8.78 2.41 7.34
N ILE A 94 7.51 2.77 7.52
CA ILE A 94 6.90 2.94 8.84
C ILE A 94 6.89 1.61 9.58
N LEU A 95 6.45 0.53 8.94
CA LEU A 95 6.41 -0.80 9.57
C LEU A 95 7.80 -1.28 9.99
N TYR A 96 8.80 -1.13 9.10
CA TYR A 96 10.18 -1.48 9.38
C TYR A 96 10.73 -0.70 10.57
N TYR A 97 10.52 0.62 10.58
CA TYR A 97 10.96 1.47 11.70
C TYR A 97 10.25 1.10 13.00
N PHE A 98 8.95 0.82 12.95
CA PHE A 98 8.17 0.38 14.10
C PHE A 98 8.80 -0.87 14.71
N GLU A 99 9.01 -1.91 13.90
CA GLU A 99 9.48 -3.21 14.37
C GLU A 99 10.94 -3.21 14.86
N HIS A 100 11.77 -2.29 14.38
CA HIS A 100 13.18 -2.22 14.77
C HIS A 100 13.44 -1.31 15.98
N VAL A 101 12.57 -0.33 16.23
CA VAL A 101 12.77 0.66 17.29
C VAL A 101 11.86 0.42 18.50
N TYR A 102 10.70 -0.21 18.30
CA TYR A 102 9.66 -0.43 19.31
C TYR A 102 9.29 -1.91 19.43
#